data_AF-A0AAV2DK17-F1
#
_entry.id   AF-A0AAV2DK17-F1
#
_cell.length_a   1.000
_cell.length_b   1.000
_cell.length_c   1.000
_cell.angle_alpha   90.00
_cell.angle_beta   90.00
_cell.angle_gamma   90.00
#
_symmetry.space_group_name_H-M   'P 1'
#
loop_
_entity.id
_entity.type
_entity.pdbx_description
1 polymer ?
#
loop_
_entity_poly.entity_id
_entity_poly.type
_entity_poly.pdbx_seq_one_letter_code
_entity_poly.pdbx_strand_id
1 'polypeptide(L)'
;MEGEEMQFHAADGALAESGTSKSNEASLQKKHQAMIGRLSNRHQSRTGGSGGNSTRSAEDDNSVSTAASFATKFSESKRSIHSLIANSSSVDPSALRSHLDGISSSIAALEQLVAESSYSLPSYELRSALKSVAELKQAVENQSAELLPKKKFSFRNKSAATATKFPAAVQPKDPGLPKQQPPVLVIRDSPGLRNAKEVTLTKNFRGLGIGEFTVADLDGCEVRLIGCINALFFNRLRNCRVYTGPVIGSVLIEQVENCVFVLASHQIRIHNAIGCDFYLRVRSRPIIEDCSRVRFAPYCLRYEGIEKELKEAGLGDESGNWANVDDFKWLRAVPSPNWSVLEESQRIECFEINESIDGNENTRTD
;
A
#
# COMPACT_ATOMS: atom_id res chain seq x y z
N MET A 1 53.02 -38.18 20.38
CA MET A 1 54.00 -37.16 19.94
C MET A 1 53.19 -36.13 19.20
N GLU A 2 53.48 -34.85 19.41
CA GLU A 2 52.68 -33.66 19.01
C GLU A 2 51.49 -33.43 19.95
N GLY A 3 51.29 -32.28 20.59
CA GLY A 3 51.79 -30.92 20.38
C GLY A 3 50.56 -30.02 20.57
N GLU A 4 50.42 -29.32 21.70
CA GLU A 4 50.93 -27.97 21.97
C GLU A 4 49.85 -26.90 21.75
N GLU A 5 49.67 -26.15 22.83
CA GLU A 5 49.19 -24.77 22.99
C GLU A 5 47.85 -24.25 22.43
N MET A 6 47.13 -23.76 23.43
CA MET A 6 46.00 -22.87 23.45
C MET A 6 46.47 -21.44 23.09
N GLN A 7 45.87 -20.82 22.07
CA GLN A 7 45.88 -19.36 21.95
C GLN A 7 44.56 -18.83 21.40
N PHE A 8 43.82 -18.17 22.31
CA PHE A 8 42.63 -17.40 22.05
C PHE A 8 42.96 -16.19 21.16
N HIS A 9 42.26 -16.07 20.04
CA HIS A 9 42.14 -14.80 19.31
C HIS A 9 40.69 -14.33 19.38
N ALA A 10 40.52 -13.17 20.01
CA ALA A 10 39.27 -12.43 20.08
C ALA A 10 38.82 -12.00 18.67
N ALA A 11 37.53 -12.18 18.36
CA ALA A 11 36.88 -11.57 17.23
C ALA A 11 35.55 -10.96 17.68
N ASP A 12 35.47 -9.64 17.50
CA ASP A 12 34.31 -8.77 17.59
C ASP A 12 33.06 -9.37 16.93
N GLY A 13 31.92 -9.26 17.61
CA GLY A 13 30.65 -9.75 17.09
C GLY A 13 29.44 -9.34 17.93
N ALA A 14 29.16 -8.05 18.06
CA ALA A 14 27.86 -7.59 18.55
C ALA A 14 27.52 -6.22 17.96
N LEU A 15 26.58 -6.17 17.01
CA LEU A 15 25.62 -5.06 16.77
C LEU A 15 24.85 -5.29 15.45
N ALA A 16 23.76 -6.07 15.49
CA ALA A 16 22.72 -6.04 14.44
C ALA A 16 21.39 -6.69 14.88
N GLU A 17 20.89 -6.43 16.09
CA GLU A 17 19.53 -6.84 16.48
C GLU A 17 18.73 -5.65 17.02
N SER A 18 18.11 -4.87 16.14
CA SER A 18 17.06 -3.91 16.55
C SER A 18 16.03 -3.55 15.47
N GLY A 19 16.28 -3.90 14.19
CA GLY A 19 15.39 -3.55 13.06
C GLY A 19 14.23 -4.52 12.82
N THR A 20 14.38 -5.80 13.15
CA THR A 20 13.42 -6.86 12.78
C THR A 20 12.26 -7.00 13.78
N SER A 21 12.46 -6.55 15.03
CA SER A 21 11.48 -6.71 16.12
C SER A 21 10.25 -5.80 15.93
N LYS A 22 10.45 -4.52 15.57
CA LYS A 22 9.36 -3.54 15.44
C LYS A 22 8.39 -3.83 14.29
N SER A 23 8.88 -4.41 13.21
CA SER A 23 8.07 -4.82 12.04
C SER A 23 7.13 -5.99 12.39
N ASN A 24 7.66 -6.98 13.10
CA ASN A 24 6.87 -8.12 13.56
C ASN A 24 5.86 -7.72 14.63
N GLU A 25 6.23 -6.81 15.53
CA GLU A 25 5.35 -6.29 16.57
C GLU A 25 4.16 -5.51 15.98
N ALA A 26 4.38 -4.65 14.99
CA ALA A 26 3.29 -3.94 14.30
C ALA A 26 2.35 -4.88 13.52
N SER A 27 2.91 -5.94 12.92
CA SER A 27 2.13 -6.98 12.22
C SER A 27 1.30 -7.82 13.20
N LEU A 28 1.88 -8.18 14.36
CA LEU A 28 1.21 -8.90 15.44
C LEU A 28 0.10 -8.04 16.07
N GLN A 29 0.34 -6.75 16.31
CA GLN A 29 -0.65 -5.81 16.80
C GLN A 29 -1.81 -5.65 15.80
N LYS A 30 -1.55 -5.57 14.50
CA LYS A 30 -2.58 -5.49 13.45
C LYS A 30 -3.44 -6.76 13.37
N LYS A 31 -2.80 -7.94 13.51
CA LYS A 31 -3.51 -9.24 13.58
C LYS A 31 -4.33 -9.37 14.87
N HIS A 32 -3.80 -8.91 16.00
CA HIS A 32 -4.49 -8.90 17.29
C HIS A 32 -5.73 -7.99 17.25
N GLN A 33 -5.61 -6.79 16.67
CA GLN A 33 -6.74 -5.87 16.45
C GLN A 33 -7.82 -6.49 15.54
N ALA A 34 -7.43 -7.17 14.45
CA ALA A 34 -8.36 -7.83 13.55
C ALA A 34 -9.07 -9.03 14.22
N MET A 35 -8.36 -9.77 15.08
CA MET A 35 -8.91 -10.88 15.85
C MET A 35 -9.90 -10.41 16.93
N ILE A 36 -9.58 -9.31 17.64
CA ILE A 36 -10.48 -8.68 18.61
C ILE A 36 -11.75 -8.13 17.93
N GLY A 37 -11.63 -7.53 16.75
CA GLY A 37 -12.79 -7.06 15.98
C GLY A 37 -13.77 -8.20 15.62
N ARG A 38 -13.25 -9.40 15.29
CA ARG A 38 -14.07 -10.57 15.00
C ARG A 38 -14.77 -11.13 16.24
N LEU A 39 -14.10 -11.12 17.39
CA LEU A 39 -14.69 -11.55 18.67
C LEU A 39 -15.79 -10.58 19.14
N SER A 40 -15.61 -9.28 18.92
CA SER A 40 -16.60 -8.23 19.26
C SER A 40 -17.88 -8.31 18.41
N ASN A 41 -17.76 -8.53 17.10
CA ASN A 41 -18.92 -8.73 16.22
C ASN A 41 -19.72 -10.00 16.59
N ARG A 42 -19.04 -11.04 17.09
CA ARG A 42 -19.67 -12.27 17.59
C ARG A 42 -20.42 -12.07 18.92
N HIS A 43 -20.04 -11.07 19.71
CA HIS A 43 -20.75 -10.71 20.95
C HIS A 43 -22.02 -9.90 20.65
N GLN A 44 -21.96 -8.92 19.74
CA GLN A 44 -23.13 -8.13 19.31
C GLN A 44 -24.22 -8.97 18.63
N SER A 45 -23.83 -10.02 17.91
CA SER A 45 -24.80 -10.97 17.31
C SER A 45 -25.49 -11.89 18.32
N ARG A 46 -24.96 -12.01 19.56
CA ARG A 46 -25.63 -12.74 20.66
C ARG A 46 -26.58 -11.86 21.47
N THR A 47 -26.36 -10.54 21.53
CA THR A 47 -27.22 -9.61 22.28
C THR A 47 -28.40 -9.08 21.46
N GLY A 48 -28.32 -9.08 20.13
CA GLY A 48 -29.42 -8.67 19.25
C GLY A 48 -30.49 -9.73 18.96
N GLY A 49 -30.34 -10.96 19.49
CA GLY A 49 -31.17 -12.11 19.14
C GLY A 49 -31.54 -12.99 20.32
N SER A 50 -32.21 -12.45 21.34
CA SER A 50 -32.97 -13.28 22.27
C SER A 50 -34.06 -12.45 22.95
N GLY A 51 -35.31 -12.62 22.48
CA GLY A 51 -36.49 -12.15 23.17
C GLY A 51 -36.85 -13.11 24.30
N GLY A 52 -36.96 -12.57 25.53
CA GLY A 52 -37.67 -13.15 26.66
C GLY A 52 -36.90 -14.19 27.48
N ASN A 53 -36.38 -13.82 28.65
CA ASN A 53 -37.02 -14.12 29.95
C ASN A 53 -36.19 -13.53 31.10
N SER A 54 -36.87 -13.15 32.18
CA SER A 54 -36.36 -12.48 33.36
C SER A 54 -35.26 -13.22 34.12
N THR A 55 -34.12 -12.56 34.32
CA THR A 55 -33.37 -12.50 35.60
C THR A 55 -32.35 -11.36 35.49
N ARG A 56 -32.59 -10.25 36.20
CA ARG A 56 -31.64 -9.14 36.35
C ARG A 56 -30.48 -9.61 37.23
N SER A 57 -29.36 -9.97 36.61
CA SER A 57 -28.11 -10.31 37.29
C SER A 57 -27.23 -9.07 37.41
N ALA A 58 -26.52 -8.94 38.53
CA ALA A 58 -25.68 -7.81 38.95
C ALA A 58 -24.45 -7.50 38.05
N GLU A 59 -24.44 -7.98 36.80
CA GLU A 59 -23.32 -7.87 35.86
C GLU A 59 -23.46 -6.66 34.91
N ASP A 60 -24.69 -6.21 34.62
CA ASP A 60 -24.94 -5.05 33.74
C ASP A 60 -24.55 -3.72 34.38
N ASP A 61 -24.78 -3.53 35.69
CA ASP A 61 -24.46 -2.29 36.42
C ASP A 61 -22.95 -2.02 36.49
N ASN A 62 -22.13 -3.07 36.52
CA ASN A 62 -20.67 -2.94 36.63
C ASN A 62 -20.02 -2.54 35.29
N SER A 63 -20.62 -2.94 34.17
CA SER A 63 -20.15 -2.59 32.81
C SER A 63 -20.38 -1.11 32.49
N VAL A 64 -21.55 -0.57 32.85
CA VAL A 64 -21.92 0.85 32.65
C VAL A 64 -21.07 1.75 33.55
N SER A 65 -20.84 1.35 34.79
CA SER A 65 -19.97 2.07 35.74
C SER A 65 -18.51 2.12 35.28
N THR A 66 -18.01 1.03 34.69
CA THR A 66 -16.64 0.94 34.17
C THR A 66 -16.45 1.76 32.90
N ALA A 67 -17.42 1.76 31.98
CA ALA A 67 -17.39 2.59 30.77
C ALA A 67 -17.46 4.11 31.10
N ALA A 68 -18.30 4.50 32.07
CA ALA A 68 -18.38 5.89 32.53
C ALA A 68 -17.08 6.35 33.25
N SER A 69 -16.47 5.46 34.05
CA SER A 69 -15.19 5.69 34.70
C SER A 69 -14.05 5.85 33.68
N PHE A 70 -14.04 5.00 32.64
CA PHE A 70 -13.13 5.14 31.51
C PHE A 70 -13.32 6.47 30.78
N ALA A 71 -14.55 6.82 30.40
CA ALA A 71 -14.83 8.05 29.66
C ALA A 71 -14.36 9.30 30.41
N THR A 72 -14.55 9.32 31.74
CA THR A 72 -14.09 10.40 32.61
C THR A 72 -12.56 10.49 32.62
N LYS A 73 -11.86 9.40 32.95
CA LYS A 73 -10.39 9.35 32.98
C LYS A 73 -9.75 9.64 31.62
N PHE A 74 -10.36 9.13 30.54
CA PHE A 74 -9.93 9.38 29.17
C PHE A 74 -10.06 10.86 28.80
N SER A 75 -11.20 11.48 29.14
CA SER A 75 -11.44 12.90 28.85
C SER A 75 -10.53 13.83 29.66
N GLU A 76 -10.26 13.50 30.92
CA GLU A 76 -9.35 14.25 31.80
C GLU A 76 -7.91 14.17 31.31
N SER A 77 -7.44 12.96 31.00
CA SER A 77 -6.10 12.75 30.45
C SER A 77 -5.92 13.42 29.09
N LYS A 78 -6.93 13.30 28.19
CA LYS A 78 -6.95 14.02 26.91
C LYS A 78 -6.87 15.54 27.10
N ARG A 79 -7.65 16.12 28.03
CA ARG A 79 -7.62 17.56 28.32
C ARG A 79 -6.27 18.00 28.89
N SER A 80 -5.68 17.20 29.78
CA SER A 80 -4.35 17.45 30.34
C SER A 80 -3.29 17.49 29.24
N ILE A 81 -3.26 16.49 28.35
CA ILE A 81 -2.32 16.41 27.22
C ILE A 81 -2.51 17.60 26.27
N HIS A 82 -3.75 17.98 25.92
CA HIS A 82 -4.00 19.17 25.11
C HIS A 82 -3.49 20.46 25.78
N SER A 83 -3.66 20.60 27.10
CA SER A 83 -3.13 21.75 27.83
C SER A 83 -1.60 21.77 27.84
N LEU A 84 -0.93 20.63 27.98
CA LEU A 84 0.52 20.53 27.90
C LEU A 84 1.02 20.87 26.50
N ILE A 85 0.35 20.38 25.45
CA ILE A 85 0.67 20.73 24.06
C ILE A 85 0.52 22.24 23.83
N ALA A 86 -0.56 22.87 24.32
CA ALA A 86 -0.76 24.32 24.19
C ALA A 86 0.30 25.14 24.94
N ASN A 87 0.77 24.66 26.09
CA ASN A 87 1.80 25.32 26.88
C ASN A 87 3.21 25.12 26.31
N SER A 88 3.41 24.20 25.36
CA SER A 88 4.73 23.87 24.80
C SER A 88 5.43 25.07 24.12
N SER A 89 4.68 26.00 23.54
CA SER A 89 5.21 27.23 22.92
C SER A 89 5.75 28.26 23.93
N SER A 90 5.43 28.10 25.22
CA SER A 90 5.87 28.99 26.31
C SER A 90 7.01 28.40 27.16
N VAL A 91 7.46 27.18 26.85
CA VAL A 91 8.53 26.49 27.60
C VAL A 91 9.90 26.92 27.11
N ASP A 92 10.83 27.13 28.04
CA ASP A 92 12.22 27.48 27.74
C ASP A 92 12.89 26.43 26.82
N PRO A 93 13.68 26.82 25.79
CA PRO A 93 14.27 25.88 24.83
C PRO A 93 15.16 24.78 25.43
N SER A 94 15.68 24.99 26.65
CA SER A 94 16.48 23.99 27.38
C SER A 94 15.61 22.86 27.97
N ALA A 95 14.39 23.19 28.42
CA ALA A 95 13.44 22.27 29.04
C ALA A 95 12.43 21.68 28.03
N LEU A 96 12.33 22.28 26.83
CA LEU A 96 11.37 21.90 25.78
C LEU A 96 11.44 20.41 25.39
N ARG A 97 12.63 19.83 25.29
CA ARG A 97 12.79 18.39 24.97
C ARG A 97 12.22 17.49 26.07
N SER A 98 12.57 17.78 27.33
CA SER A 98 12.05 17.03 28.48
C SER A 98 10.54 17.18 28.62
N HIS A 99 10.00 18.35 28.30
CA HIS A 99 8.56 18.59 28.28
C HIS A 99 7.85 17.77 27.20
N LEU A 100 8.38 17.71 25.97
CA LEU A 100 7.84 16.88 24.89
C LEU A 100 7.91 15.37 25.21
N ASP A 101 8.99 14.91 25.85
CA ASP A 101 9.12 13.53 26.32
C ASP A 101 8.08 13.18 27.40
N GLY A 102 7.77 14.14 28.29
CA GLY A 102 6.70 14.01 29.28
C GLY A 102 5.30 13.92 28.65
N ILE A 103 5.04 14.68 27.59
CA ILE A 103 3.78 14.59 26.83
C ILE A 103 3.69 13.23 26.12
N SER A 104 4.77 12.77 25.49
CA SER A 104 4.84 11.45 24.84
C SER A 104 4.56 10.32 25.83
N SER A 105 5.13 10.40 27.03
CA SER A 105 4.88 9.44 28.12
C SER A 105 3.42 9.46 28.59
N SER A 106 2.80 10.65 28.65
CA SER A 106 1.39 10.80 29.02
C SER A 106 0.45 10.22 27.95
N ILE A 107 0.81 10.33 26.67
CA ILE A 107 0.09 9.70 25.56
C ILE A 107 0.21 8.16 25.63
N ALA A 108 1.39 7.63 25.96
CA ALA A 108 1.59 6.19 26.14
C ALA A 108 0.73 5.63 27.29
N ALA A 109 0.61 6.38 28.40
CA ALA A 109 -0.28 6.01 29.50
C ALA A 109 -1.77 6.02 29.08
N LEU A 110 -2.17 6.99 28.24
CA LEU A 110 -3.53 7.04 27.67
C LEU A 110 -3.80 5.83 26.75
N GLU A 111 -2.81 5.41 25.96
CA GLU A 111 -2.90 4.20 25.13
C GLU A 111 -3.07 2.94 25.94
N GLN A 112 -2.32 2.81 27.04
CA GLN A 112 -2.44 1.69 27.95
C GLN A 112 -3.84 1.64 28.57
N LEU A 113 -4.39 2.78 28.98
CA LEU A 113 -5.75 2.88 29.53
C LEU A 113 -6.83 2.46 28.52
N VAL A 114 -6.64 2.77 27.22
CA VAL A 114 -7.50 2.29 26.14
C VAL A 114 -7.36 0.79 25.90
N ALA A 115 -6.14 0.24 25.98
CA ALA A 115 -5.89 -1.19 25.83
C ALA A 115 -6.51 -2.01 26.98
N GLU A 116 -6.35 -1.56 28.22
CA GLU A 116 -6.92 -2.20 29.43
C GLU A 116 -8.45 -2.18 29.41
N SER A 117 -9.04 -1.09 28.90
CA SER A 117 -10.50 -0.93 28.82
C SER A 117 -11.09 -1.47 27.52
N SER A 118 -10.28 -2.01 26.61
CA SER A 118 -10.73 -2.41 25.27
C SER A 118 -11.81 -3.52 25.28
N TYR A 119 -11.81 -4.38 26.29
CA TYR A 119 -12.77 -5.47 26.45
C TYR A 119 -14.12 -5.03 27.03
N SER A 120 -14.16 -3.88 27.72
CA SER A 120 -15.37 -3.36 28.38
C SER A 120 -16.05 -2.23 27.59
N LEU A 121 -15.43 -1.74 26.51
CA LEU A 121 -15.95 -0.61 25.74
C LEU A 121 -16.73 -1.05 24.49
N PRO A 122 -17.86 -0.40 24.18
CA PRO A 122 -18.52 -0.53 22.89
C PRO A 122 -17.58 -0.18 21.73
N SER A 123 -17.71 -0.86 20.58
CA SER A 123 -16.80 -0.69 19.44
C SER A 123 -16.74 0.75 18.91
N TYR A 124 -17.80 1.53 19.08
CA TYR A 124 -17.81 2.95 18.72
C TYR A 124 -16.89 3.78 19.63
N GLU A 125 -16.97 3.57 20.95
CA GLU A 125 -16.17 4.30 21.93
C GLU A 125 -14.68 3.92 21.83
N LEU A 126 -14.38 2.63 21.65
CA LEU A 126 -13.01 2.16 21.44
C LEU A 126 -12.38 2.79 20.18
N ARG A 127 -13.12 2.85 19.06
CA ARG A 127 -12.63 3.50 17.83
C ARG A 127 -12.43 5.00 18.02
N SER A 128 -13.33 5.67 18.72
CA SER A 128 -13.23 7.10 19.02
C SER A 128 -12.02 7.43 19.91
N ALA A 129 -11.76 6.57 20.90
CA ALA A 129 -10.61 6.70 21.80
C ALA A 129 -9.28 6.51 21.06
N LEU A 130 -9.16 5.45 20.24
CA LEU A 130 -7.97 5.19 19.42
C LEU A 130 -7.70 6.31 18.41
N LYS A 131 -8.75 6.86 17.79
CA LYS A 131 -8.63 8.02 16.88
C LYS A 131 -8.11 9.25 17.63
N SER A 132 -8.65 9.53 18.81
CA SER A 132 -8.22 10.67 19.64
C SER A 132 -6.74 10.55 20.07
N VAL A 133 -6.26 9.34 20.39
CA VAL A 133 -4.84 9.10 20.69
C VAL A 133 -3.96 9.39 19.46
N ALA A 134 -4.35 8.92 18.28
CA ALA A 134 -3.59 9.17 17.04
C ALA A 134 -3.50 10.67 16.72
N GLU A 135 -4.60 11.40 16.90
CA GLU A 135 -4.64 12.87 16.74
C GLU A 135 -3.70 13.57 17.74
N LEU A 136 -3.65 13.12 19.00
CA LEU A 136 -2.73 13.67 20.00
C LEU A 136 -1.25 13.42 19.64
N LYS A 137 -0.91 12.22 19.15
CA LYS A 137 0.46 11.92 18.67
C LYS A 137 0.87 12.84 17.54
N GLN A 138 -0.02 13.03 16.57
CA GLN A 138 0.23 13.92 15.44
C GLN A 138 0.40 15.38 15.88
N ALA A 139 -0.39 15.84 16.86
CA ALA A 139 -0.26 17.20 17.39
C ALA A 139 1.10 17.45 18.08
N VAL A 140 1.63 16.46 18.81
CA VAL A 140 2.97 16.53 19.42
C VAL A 140 4.06 16.54 18.35
N GLU A 141 3.94 15.71 17.31
CA GLU A 141 4.91 15.68 16.23
C GLU A 141 4.97 17.02 15.47
N ASN A 142 3.82 17.63 15.19
CA ASN A 142 3.73 18.95 14.58
C ASN A 142 4.37 20.04 15.45
N GLN A 143 4.06 20.08 16.76
CA GLN A 143 4.67 21.03 17.70
C GLN A 143 6.18 20.79 17.87
N SER A 144 6.64 19.55 17.86
CA SER A 144 8.06 19.23 17.92
C SER A 144 8.80 19.73 16.67
N ALA A 145 8.18 19.66 15.49
CA ALA A 145 8.74 20.14 14.23
C ALA A 145 8.78 21.68 14.12
N GLU A 146 7.88 22.37 14.82
CA GLU A 146 7.77 23.83 14.87
C GLU A 146 8.71 24.45 15.91
N LEU A 147 8.79 23.86 17.11
CA LEU A 147 9.51 24.44 18.26
C LEU A 147 10.99 24.01 18.36
N LEU A 148 11.38 22.90 17.73
CA LEU A 148 12.79 22.51 17.66
C LEU A 148 13.43 23.11 16.41
N PRO A 149 14.42 24.02 16.52
CA PRO A 149 15.10 24.57 15.35
C PRO A 149 15.78 23.42 14.60
N LYS A 150 15.32 23.16 13.38
CA LYS A 150 15.98 22.23 12.45
C LYS A 150 17.42 22.68 12.31
N LYS A 151 18.38 21.84 12.72
CA LYS A 151 19.81 22.04 12.47
C LYS A 151 20.02 22.14 10.96
N LYS A 152 19.95 23.35 10.41
CA LYS A 152 20.43 23.67 9.08
C LYS A 152 21.94 23.69 9.17
N PHE A 153 22.58 22.68 8.57
CA PHE A 153 24.01 22.72 8.24
C PHE A 153 24.32 24.07 7.58
N SER A 154 24.99 24.96 8.32
CA SER A 154 25.44 26.25 7.78
C SER A 154 26.81 26.04 7.14
N PHE A 155 26.85 25.83 5.82
CA PHE A 155 28.10 25.99 5.07
C PHE A 155 28.38 27.48 4.91
N ARG A 156 29.41 27.96 5.61
CA ARG A 156 29.94 29.33 5.49
C ARG A 156 30.70 29.43 4.17
N ASN A 157 30.22 30.24 3.23
CA ASN A 157 30.97 30.55 2.00
C ASN A 157 31.50 31.98 2.06
N LYS A 158 32.83 32.17 1.87
CA LYS A 158 33.43 33.48 1.60
C LYS A 158 34.68 33.35 0.70
N SER A 159 34.49 33.84 -0.53
CA SER A 159 35.40 34.48 -1.52
C SER A 159 36.72 33.83 -2.02
N ALA A 160 36.73 33.67 -3.35
CA ALA A 160 37.77 33.60 -4.40
C ALA A 160 39.24 34.00 -4.11
N ALA A 161 40.20 33.23 -4.69
CA ALA A 161 41.12 33.66 -5.78
C ALA A 161 42.24 32.62 -6.14
N THR A 162 42.44 32.39 -7.45
CA THR A 162 43.70 32.17 -8.24
C THR A 162 44.56 30.87 -8.18
N ALA A 163 44.51 30.14 -9.32
CA ALA A 163 45.55 29.48 -10.16
C ALA A 163 46.60 28.42 -9.70
N THR A 164 46.92 27.55 -10.69
CA THR A 164 48.12 26.71 -10.98
C THR A 164 48.19 25.20 -10.62
N LYS A 165 48.98 24.47 -11.44
CA LYS A 165 48.89 23.08 -11.99
C LYS A 165 49.47 21.91 -11.13
N PHE A 166 48.88 20.70 -11.33
CA PHE A 166 49.24 19.23 -11.20
C PHE A 166 50.63 18.75 -10.66
N PRO A 167 50.85 17.47 -10.18
CA PRO A 167 50.18 16.18 -10.55
C PRO A 167 49.95 15.05 -9.47
N ALA A 168 49.13 14.06 -9.88
CA ALA A 168 49.05 12.60 -9.55
C ALA A 168 49.22 12.02 -8.12
N ALA A 169 48.21 11.30 -7.59
CA ALA A 169 48.11 9.81 -7.65
C ALA A 169 47.12 9.18 -6.61
N VAL A 170 46.46 8.09 -7.06
CA VAL A 170 45.82 6.94 -6.35
C VAL A 170 44.37 7.07 -5.81
N GLN A 171 43.53 6.14 -6.28
CA GLN A 171 42.10 5.92 -5.98
C GLN A 171 41.86 5.09 -4.69
N PRO A 172 40.62 4.97 -4.17
CA PRO A 172 39.71 3.90 -4.64
C PRO A 172 38.20 4.25 -4.71
N LYS A 173 37.55 3.77 -5.79
CA LYS A 173 36.21 3.13 -5.92
C LYS A 173 34.97 3.64 -5.12
N ASP A 174 33.97 4.04 -5.91
CA ASP A 174 32.49 4.14 -5.75
C ASP A 174 31.76 3.12 -4.84
N PRO A 175 30.44 3.27 -4.49
CA PRO A 175 29.39 4.07 -5.17
C PRO A 175 28.43 4.88 -4.27
N GLY A 176 28.05 6.08 -4.72
CA GLY A 176 26.93 6.84 -4.16
C GLY A 176 25.56 6.35 -4.67
N LEU A 177 24.67 5.94 -3.76
CA LEU A 177 23.24 5.72 -4.04
C LEU A 177 22.45 7.04 -3.91
N PRO A 178 21.45 7.31 -4.78
CA PRO A 178 20.85 8.62 -4.99
C PRO A 178 19.72 8.98 -4.01
N LYS A 179 19.51 10.30 -3.84
CA LYS A 179 18.46 10.94 -3.05
C LYS A 179 17.06 10.55 -3.55
N GLN A 180 16.21 10.06 -2.65
CA GLN A 180 14.81 9.69 -2.91
C GLN A 180 13.95 10.92 -3.22
N GLN A 181 13.59 11.08 -4.49
CA GLN A 181 12.38 11.77 -4.93
C GLN A 181 11.16 10.87 -4.60
N PRO A 182 9.92 11.42 -4.51
CA PRO A 182 8.72 10.59 -4.52
C PRO A 182 8.80 9.62 -5.71
N PRO A 183 8.25 8.38 -5.63
CA PRO A 183 8.47 7.37 -6.65
C PRO A 183 7.79 7.78 -7.95
N VAL A 184 8.47 8.61 -8.74
CA VAL A 184 8.35 8.59 -10.18
C VAL A 184 8.87 7.21 -10.53
N LEU A 185 7.97 6.33 -10.95
CA LEU A 185 8.34 5.04 -11.52
C LEU A 185 9.32 5.33 -12.64
N VAL A 186 10.61 5.12 -12.34
CA VAL A 186 11.67 5.13 -13.33
C VAL A 186 11.29 3.99 -14.25
N ILE A 187 10.73 4.34 -15.39
CA ILE A 187 10.50 3.38 -16.44
C ILE A 187 11.90 3.01 -16.93
N ARG A 188 12.53 2.05 -16.24
CA ARG A 188 13.74 1.38 -16.68
C ARG A 188 13.48 0.82 -18.07
N ASP A 189 14.55 0.57 -18.82
CA ASP A 189 14.56 -0.01 -20.18
C ASP A 189 13.97 -1.43 -20.23
N SER A 190 12.69 -1.56 -19.84
CA SER A 190 11.89 -2.76 -19.99
C SER A 190 11.39 -2.82 -21.44
N PRO A 191 11.46 -4.00 -22.08
CA PRO A 191 10.85 -4.23 -23.38
C PRO A 191 9.38 -3.80 -23.35
N GLY A 192 8.94 -3.07 -24.37
CA GLY A 192 7.60 -2.50 -24.31
C GLY A 192 7.11 -1.80 -25.57
N LEU A 193 5.80 -1.58 -25.62
CA LEU A 193 5.13 -0.76 -26.63
C LEU A 193 5.04 0.67 -26.11
N ARG A 194 5.52 1.64 -26.89
CA ARG A 194 5.58 3.04 -26.47
C ARG A 194 5.18 4.00 -27.56
N ASN A 195 4.65 5.17 -27.16
CA ASN A 195 4.45 6.35 -28.03
C ASN A 195 3.66 6.05 -29.32
N ALA A 196 2.53 5.37 -29.18
CA ALA A 196 1.69 4.98 -30.32
C ALA A 196 0.32 5.63 -30.22
N LYS A 197 -0.28 5.95 -31.37
CA LYS A 197 -1.62 6.55 -31.46
C LYS A 197 -2.48 5.88 -32.52
N GLU A 198 -3.75 5.67 -32.21
CA GLU A 198 -4.79 5.20 -33.15
C GLU A 198 -4.38 3.95 -33.95
N VAL A 199 -3.63 3.04 -33.32
CA VAL A 199 -3.08 1.84 -33.97
C VAL A 199 -3.40 0.59 -33.17
N THR A 200 -3.52 -0.54 -33.88
CA THR A 200 -3.64 -1.86 -33.27
C THR A 200 -2.25 -2.49 -33.14
N LEU A 201 -1.86 -2.85 -31.92
CA LEU A 201 -0.56 -3.43 -31.58
C LEU A 201 -0.76 -4.85 -31.07
N THR A 202 -0.30 -5.84 -31.83
CA THR A 202 -0.38 -7.25 -31.46
C THR A 202 1.00 -7.79 -31.15
N LYS A 203 1.16 -8.47 -30.01
CA LYS A 203 2.38 -9.20 -29.65
C LYS A 203 2.04 -10.58 -29.14
N ASN A 204 2.83 -11.56 -29.59
CA ASN A 204 2.70 -12.95 -29.19
C ASN A 204 3.92 -13.34 -28.34
N PHE A 205 3.66 -13.85 -27.14
CA PHE A 205 4.62 -14.26 -26.13
C PHE A 205 4.61 -15.78 -25.87
N ARG A 206 3.90 -16.57 -26.69
CA ARG A 206 3.90 -18.03 -26.56
C ARG A 206 5.32 -18.58 -26.65
N GLY A 207 5.72 -19.35 -25.63
CA GLY A 207 7.05 -19.94 -25.56
C GLY A 207 8.19 -18.95 -25.28
N LEU A 208 7.88 -17.67 -25.05
CA LEU A 208 8.87 -16.65 -24.69
C LEU A 208 8.83 -16.43 -23.17
N GLY A 209 9.95 -16.72 -22.50
CA GLY A 209 10.10 -16.46 -21.05
C GLY A 209 10.32 -14.98 -20.74
N ILE A 210 9.37 -14.11 -21.09
CA ILE A 210 9.50 -12.66 -20.86
C ILE A 210 9.23 -12.34 -19.39
N GLY A 211 10.23 -11.73 -18.75
CA GLY A 211 10.14 -11.31 -17.35
C GLY A 211 9.19 -10.14 -17.12
N GLU A 212 9.36 -9.04 -17.87
CA GLU A 212 8.56 -7.83 -17.70
C GLU A 212 8.28 -7.21 -19.06
N PHE A 213 7.06 -6.70 -19.24
CA PHE A 213 6.68 -5.97 -20.45
C PHE A 213 5.90 -4.70 -20.09
N THR A 214 6.27 -3.59 -20.73
CA THR A 214 5.66 -2.28 -20.46
C THR A 214 4.87 -1.78 -21.66
N VAL A 215 3.69 -1.22 -21.42
CA VAL A 215 2.89 -0.50 -22.42
C VAL A 215 2.70 0.91 -21.91
N ALA A 216 3.25 1.90 -22.60
CA ALA A 216 3.25 3.27 -22.10
C ALA A 216 3.05 4.34 -23.18
N ASP A 217 2.43 5.47 -22.85
CA ASP A 217 2.25 6.60 -23.77
C ASP A 217 1.45 6.23 -25.03
N LEU A 218 0.27 5.61 -24.83
CA LEU A 218 -0.64 5.24 -25.92
C LEU A 218 -1.93 6.06 -25.87
N ASP A 219 -2.44 6.45 -27.04
CA ASP A 219 -3.69 7.20 -27.17
C ASP A 219 -4.57 6.66 -28.31
N GLY A 220 -5.77 6.18 -27.99
CA GLY A 220 -6.69 5.62 -28.99
C GLY A 220 -6.25 4.26 -29.56
N CYS A 221 -5.35 3.55 -28.89
CA CYS A 221 -4.77 2.30 -29.40
C CYS A 221 -5.53 1.06 -28.93
N GLU A 222 -5.46 0.00 -29.74
CA GLU A 222 -5.87 -1.34 -29.34
C GLU A 222 -4.63 -2.22 -29.14
N VAL A 223 -4.48 -2.81 -27.96
CA VAL A 223 -3.31 -3.63 -27.60
C VAL A 223 -3.75 -5.06 -27.36
N ARG A 224 -3.14 -6.01 -28.07
CA ARG A 224 -3.43 -7.45 -27.97
C ARG A 224 -2.15 -8.19 -27.61
N LEU A 225 -2.06 -8.68 -26.38
CA LEU A 225 -0.93 -9.45 -25.87
C LEU A 225 -1.35 -10.91 -25.71
N ILE A 226 -0.81 -11.80 -26.54
CA ILE A 226 -1.14 -13.24 -26.55
C ILE A 226 -0.03 -13.99 -25.83
N GLY A 227 -0.38 -14.98 -25.00
CA GLY A 227 0.59 -15.81 -24.26
C GLY A 227 0.78 -15.38 -22.79
N CYS A 228 1.66 -16.12 -22.11
CA CYS A 228 1.96 -15.92 -20.69
C CYS A 228 3.05 -14.87 -20.46
N ILE A 229 2.82 -13.94 -19.53
CA ILE A 229 3.80 -12.91 -19.15
C ILE A 229 4.01 -12.94 -17.64
N ASN A 230 5.23 -12.67 -17.16
CA ASN A 230 5.50 -12.66 -15.72
C ASN A 230 4.99 -11.36 -15.05
N ALA A 231 5.28 -10.18 -15.61
CA ALA A 231 4.81 -8.90 -15.10
C ALA A 231 4.42 -7.92 -16.22
N LEU A 232 3.34 -7.17 -16.01
CA LEU A 232 2.90 -6.11 -16.93
C LEU A 232 2.82 -4.77 -16.23
N PHE A 233 3.32 -3.74 -16.92
CA PHE A 233 3.21 -2.36 -16.49
C PHE A 233 2.53 -1.51 -17.56
N PHE A 234 1.45 -0.82 -17.17
CA PHE A 234 0.72 0.12 -18.01
C PHE A 234 0.90 1.53 -17.47
N ASN A 235 1.32 2.48 -18.31
CA ASN A 235 1.55 3.86 -17.87
C ASN A 235 1.11 4.89 -18.91
N ARG A 236 0.28 5.86 -18.54
CA ARG A 236 -0.18 6.94 -19.46
C ARG A 236 -0.88 6.39 -20.70
N LEU A 237 -2.01 5.70 -20.49
CA LEU A 237 -2.89 5.24 -21.58
C LEU A 237 -4.17 6.07 -21.61
N ARG A 238 -4.61 6.49 -22.79
CA ARG A 238 -5.87 7.23 -22.98
C ARG A 238 -6.70 6.62 -24.10
N ASN A 239 -8.00 6.45 -23.87
CA ASN A 239 -8.94 5.94 -24.90
C ASN A 239 -8.50 4.59 -25.52
N CYS A 240 -7.75 3.77 -24.77
CA CYS A 240 -7.17 2.54 -25.28
C CYS A 240 -8.02 1.32 -24.90
N ARG A 241 -7.92 0.26 -25.71
CA ARG A 241 -8.45 -1.06 -25.39
C ARG A 241 -7.30 -2.03 -25.26
N VAL A 242 -7.21 -2.74 -24.16
CA VAL A 242 -6.08 -3.61 -23.84
C VAL A 242 -6.60 -4.99 -23.52
N TYR A 243 -6.15 -5.98 -24.28
CA TYR A 243 -6.49 -7.38 -24.13
C TYR A 243 -5.21 -8.16 -23.87
N THR A 244 -5.15 -8.88 -22.76
CA THR A 244 -3.97 -9.67 -22.40
C THR A 244 -4.34 -11.11 -22.08
N GLY A 245 -3.46 -12.01 -22.48
CA GLY A 245 -3.36 -13.35 -21.92
C GLY A 245 -3.01 -13.34 -20.42
N PRO A 246 -2.78 -14.53 -19.84
CA PRO A 246 -2.52 -14.68 -18.42
C PRO A 246 -1.18 -14.07 -17.99
N VAL A 247 -1.22 -13.36 -16.85
CA VAL A 247 -0.04 -12.77 -16.20
C VAL A 247 0.22 -13.53 -14.90
N ILE A 248 1.35 -14.23 -14.83
CA ILE A 248 1.67 -15.12 -13.69
C ILE A 248 1.96 -14.32 -12.41
N GLY A 249 2.55 -13.12 -12.55
CA GLY A 249 2.89 -12.26 -11.43
C GLY A 249 1.86 -11.15 -11.22
N SER A 250 2.32 -9.91 -11.31
CA SER A 250 1.53 -8.72 -11.01
C SER A 250 1.33 -7.84 -12.23
N VAL A 251 0.18 -7.17 -12.27
CA VAL A 251 -0.08 -6.06 -13.18
C VAL A 251 -0.13 -4.76 -12.38
N LEU A 252 0.61 -3.77 -12.85
CA LEU A 252 0.56 -2.40 -12.32
C LEU A 252 0.05 -1.46 -13.42
N ILE A 253 -1.00 -0.71 -13.10
CA ILE A 253 -1.67 0.23 -14.01
C ILE A 253 -1.57 1.62 -13.41
N GLU A 254 -1.01 2.56 -14.14
CA GLU A 254 -0.77 3.93 -13.68
C GLU A 254 -1.23 4.97 -14.72
N GLN A 255 -1.91 6.03 -14.26
CA GLN A 255 -2.25 7.19 -15.09
C GLN A 255 -3.05 6.80 -16.35
N VAL A 256 -4.21 6.19 -16.18
CA VAL A 256 -5.04 5.71 -17.30
C VAL A 256 -6.40 6.40 -17.33
N GLU A 257 -6.88 6.72 -18.53
CA GLU A 257 -8.12 7.48 -18.70
C GLU A 257 -8.98 6.94 -19.84
N ASN A 258 -10.26 6.68 -19.57
CA ASN A 258 -11.25 6.20 -20.54
C ASN A 258 -10.79 4.93 -21.30
N CYS A 259 -10.16 4.00 -20.60
CA CYS A 259 -9.60 2.78 -21.17
C CYS A 259 -10.42 1.55 -20.78
N VAL A 260 -10.35 0.52 -21.63
CA VAL A 260 -10.89 -0.81 -21.35
C VAL A 260 -9.74 -1.80 -21.20
N PHE A 261 -9.75 -2.56 -20.12
CA PHE A 261 -8.73 -3.56 -19.82
C PHE A 261 -9.37 -4.94 -19.63
N VAL A 262 -8.92 -5.93 -20.38
CA VAL A 262 -9.29 -7.34 -20.23
C VAL A 262 -8.06 -8.13 -19.83
N LEU A 263 -7.93 -8.43 -18.54
CA LEU A 263 -6.68 -8.90 -17.93
C LEU A 263 -6.91 -10.09 -16.98
N ALA A 264 -6.00 -11.05 -16.98
CA ALA A 264 -5.96 -12.13 -16.00
C ALA A 264 -4.61 -12.11 -15.27
N SER A 265 -4.60 -12.01 -13.94
CA SER A 265 -3.35 -11.91 -13.16
C SER A 265 -3.48 -12.37 -11.71
N HIS A 266 -2.38 -12.67 -11.02
CA HIS A 266 -2.47 -13.00 -9.59
C HIS A 266 -2.77 -11.76 -8.74
N GLN A 267 -2.19 -10.62 -9.09
CA GLN A 267 -2.26 -9.38 -8.33
C GLN A 267 -2.40 -8.19 -9.29
N ILE A 268 -3.35 -7.30 -9.02
CA ILE A 268 -3.56 -6.09 -9.83
C ILE A 268 -3.57 -4.88 -8.91
N ARG A 269 -2.74 -3.89 -9.25
CA ARG A 269 -2.69 -2.58 -8.58
C ARG A 269 -2.96 -1.49 -9.61
N ILE A 270 -3.90 -0.61 -9.28
CA ILE A 270 -4.37 0.46 -10.17
C ILE A 270 -4.20 1.78 -9.44
N HIS A 271 -3.47 2.70 -10.06
CA HIS A 271 -3.18 4.01 -9.50
C HIS A 271 -3.56 5.10 -10.52
N ASN A 272 -4.31 6.09 -10.08
CA ASN A 272 -4.73 7.23 -10.91
C ASN A 272 -5.44 6.79 -12.21
N ALA A 273 -6.55 6.06 -12.06
CA ALA A 273 -7.41 5.63 -13.17
C ALA A 273 -8.75 6.38 -13.16
N ILE A 274 -9.18 6.87 -14.33
CA ILE A 274 -10.40 7.69 -14.47
C ILE A 274 -11.28 7.13 -15.58
N GLY A 275 -12.51 6.75 -15.25
CA GLY A 275 -13.51 6.32 -16.25
C GLY A 275 -13.12 5.05 -17.01
N CYS A 276 -12.40 4.13 -16.36
CA CYS A 276 -11.91 2.91 -16.99
C CYS A 276 -12.74 1.68 -16.60
N ASP A 277 -12.83 0.72 -17.52
CA ASP A 277 -13.49 -0.56 -17.33
C ASP A 277 -12.47 -1.69 -17.26
N PHE A 278 -12.57 -2.52 -16.22
CA PHE A 278 -11.64 -3.61 -15.94
C PHE A 278 -12.38 -4.95 -15.92
N TYR A 279 -12.14 -5.78 -16.93
CA TYR A 279 -12.60 -7.16 -17.03
C TYR A 279 -11.50 -8.07 -16.50
N LEU A 280 -11.67 -8.56 -15.27
CA LEU A 280 -10.58 -9.15 -14.51
C LEU A 280 -10.84 -10.61 -14.16
N ARG A 281 -9.77 -11.42 -14.24
CA ARG A 281 -9.68 -12.70 -13.53
C ARG A 281 -8.48 -12.64 -12.61
N VAL A 282 -8.73 -12.65 -11.31
CA VAL A 282 -7.68 -12.41 -10.31
C VAL A 282 -7.67 -13.42 -9.17
N ARG A 283 -6.48 -13.75 -8.66
CA ARG A 283 -6.35 -14.61 -7.46
C ARG A 283 -6.50 -13.84 -6.16
N SER A 284 -6.17 -12.56 -6.15
CA SER A 284 -6.31 -11.67 -5.01
C SER A 284 -7.21 -10.49 -5.36
N ARG A 285 -7.67 -9.76 -4.34
CA ARG A 285 -8.48 -8.56 -4.54
C ARG A 285 -7.67 -7.49 -5.28
N PRO A 286 -8.21 -6.86 -6.34
CA PRO A 286 -7.59 -5.70 -6.95
C PRO A 286 -7.48 -4.56 -5.94
N ILE A 287 -6.38 -3.82 -5.99
CA ILE A 287 -6.17 -2.64 -5.14
C ILE A 287 -6.23 -1.40 -6.03
N ILE A 288 -7.03 -0.42 -5.62
CA ILE A 288 -7.11 0.89 -6.30
C ILE A 288 -6.63 2.02 -5.39
N GLU A 289 -6.04 3.04 -5.99
CA GLU A 289 -5.61 4.27 -5.34
C GLU A 289 -5.79 5.47 -6.28
N ASP A 290 -6.29 6.60 -5.77
CA ASP A 290 -6.56 7.82 -6.55
C ASP A 290 -7.40 7.59 -7.82
N CYS A 291 -8.32 6.63 -7.79
CA CYS A 291 -9.16 6.29 -8.92
C CYS A 291 -10.54 6.96 -8.83
N SER A 292 -11.20 7.14 -9.98
CA SER A 292 -12.57 7.67 -10.04
C SER A 292 -13.36 7.07 -11.21
N ARG A 293 -14.63 6.72 -10.96
CA ARG A 293 -15.53 6.11 -11.97
C ARG A 293 -14.95 4.86 -12.62
N VAL A 294 -14.20 4.05 -11.87
CA VAL A 294 -13.70 2.77 -12.39
C VAL A 294 -14.73 1.67 -12.21
N ARG A 295 -14.85 0.76 -13.18
CA ARG A 295 -15.87 -0.30 -13.16
C ARG A 295 -15.23 -1.65 -13.35
N PHE A 296 -15.73 -2.67 -12.66
CA PHE A 296 -15.16 -4.01 -12.67
C PHE A 296 -16.16 -5.07 -13.16
N ALA A 297 -15.68 -5.99 -13.98
CA ALA A 297 -16.45 -7.06 -14.62
C ALA A 297 -15.64 -8.37 -14.65
N PRO A 298 -16.30 -9.52 -14.85
CA PRO A 298 -15.59 -10.79 -15.03
C PRO A 298 -14.80 -10.79 -16.35
N TYR A 299 -13.68 -11.50 -16.36
CA TYR A 299 -12.84 -11.66 -17.55
C TYR A 299 -13.57 -12.33 -18.71
N CYS A 300 -13.38 -11.79 -19.92
CA CYS A 300 -14.13 -12.19 -21.11
C CYS A 300 -13.27 -12.29 -22.38
N LEU A 301 -11.98 -12.63 -22.27
CA LEU A 301 -11.12 -12.85 -23.44
C LEU A 301 -11.15 -14.32 -23.87
N ARG A 302 -11.19 -14.57 -25.17
CA ARG A 302 -11.02 -15.89 -25.77
C ARG A 302 -10.05 -15.84 -26.94
N TYR A 303 -9.15 -16.82 -26.99
CA TYR A 303 -8.31 -17.13 -28.15
C TYR A 303 -7.84 -18.58 -28.07
N GLU A 304 -7.31 -19.11 -29.17
CA GLU A 304 -6.88 -20.51 -29.24
C GLU A 304 -5.82 -20.83 -28.17
N GLY A 305 -6.09 -21.78 -27.28
CA GLY A 305 -5.14 -22.19 -26.24
C GLY A 305 -5.12 -21.36 -24.95
N ILE A 306 -5.92 -20.29 -24.84
CA ILE A 306 -5.94 -19.43 -23.64
C ILE A 306 -6.30 -20.20 -22.36
N GLU A 307 -7.21 -21.18 -22.42
CA GLU A 307 -7.62 -21.95 -21.24
C GLU A 307 -6.48 -22.81 -20.67
N LYS A 308 -5.62 -23.32 -21.56
CA LYS A 308 -4.42 -24.07 -21.15
C LYS A 308 -3.42 -23.13 -20.49
N GLU A 309 -3.16 -21.98 -21.12
CA GLU A 309 -2.25 -20.96 -20.60
C GLU A 309 -2.74 -20.42 -19.23
N LEU A 310 -4.05 -20.16 -19.08
CA LEU A 310 -4.68 -19.77 -17.82
C LEU A 310 -4.48 -20.85 -16.75
N LYS A 311 -4.69 -22.12 -17.09
CA LYS A 311 -4.48 -23.23 -16.16
C LYS A 311 -3.03 -23.34 -15.71
N GLU A 312 -2.07 -23.24 -16.64
CA GLU A 312 -0.63 -23.28 -16.36
C GLU A 312 -0.18 -22.10 -15.49
N ALA A 313 -0.75 -20.91 -15.73
CA ALA A 313 -0.53 -19.72 -14.90
C ALA A 313 -1.28 -19.79 -13.54
N GLY A 314 -2.06 -20.84 -13.27
CA GLY A 314 -2.86 -20.96 -12.06
C GLY A 314 -4.12 -20.07 -12.04
N LEU A 315 -4.52 -19.50 -13.16
CA LEU A 315 -5.70 -18.66 -13.34
C LEU A 315 -6.86 -19.41 -14.03
N GLY A 316 -6.86 -20.75 -13.97
CA GLY A 316 -7.91 -21.59 -14.56
C GLY A 316 -9.27 -21.41 -13.86
N ASP A 317 -9.27 -21.31 -12.53
CA ASP A 317 -10.50 -21.16 -11.75
C ASP A 317 -10.86 -19.68 -11.54
N GLU A 318 -12.15 -19.37 -11.67
CA GLU A 318 -12.67 -18.03 -11.38
C GLU A 318 -13.02 -17.88 -9.90
N SER A 319 -12.31 -16.97 -9.22
CA SER A 319 -12.42 -16.78 -7.77
C SER A 319 -13.51 -15.78 -7.34
N GLY A 320 -14.08 -15.02 -8.27
CA GLY A 320 -15.00 -13.90 -7.98
C GLY A 320 -14.33 -12.68 -7.31
N ASN A 321 -13.02 -12.68 -7.12
CA ASN A 321 -12.29 -11.58 -6.47
C ASN A 321 -12.33 -10.26 -7.26
N TRP A 322 -12.65 -10.30 -8.55
CA TRP A 322 -12.82 -9.10 -9.38
C TRP A 322 -13.92 -8.17 -8.85
N ALA A 323 -14.92 -8.71 -8.15
CA ALA A 323 -16.01 -7.93 -7.56
C ALA A 323 -15.68 -7.36 -6.16
N ASN A 324 -14.53 -7.71 -5.59
CA ASN A 324 -14.11 -7.32 -4.24
C ASN A 324 -12.84 -6.46 -4.34
N VAL A 325 -13.01 -5.15 -4.54
CA VAL A 325 -11.90 -4.22 -4.76
C VAL A 325 -11.57 -3.44 -3.49
N ASP A 326 -10.29 -3.43 -3.11
CA ASP A 326 -9.81 -2.68 -1.96
C ASP A 326 -9.38 -1.27 -2.40
N ASP A 327 -10.09 -0.23 -1.96
CA ASP A 327 -9.72 1.18 -2.17
C ASP A 327 -8.85 1.66 -1.01
N PHE A 328 -7.54 1.81 -1.27
CA PHE A 328 -6.55 2.05 -0.23
C PHE A 328 -6.69 3.44 0.45
N LYS A 329 -7.20 4.43 -0.28
CA LYS A 329 -7.38 5.79 0.24
C LYS A 329 -8.75 6.03 0.85
N TRP A 330 -9.67 5.09 0.69
CA TRP A 330 -11.00 5.17 1.28
C TRP A 330 -11.05 4.60 2.71
N LEU A 331 -10.83 5.45 3.70
CA LEU A 331 -10.82 5.07 5.12
C LEU A 331 -12.21 5.10 5.79
N ARG A 332 -13.29 5.24 5.01
CA ARG A 332 -14.66 5.35 5.53
C ARG A 332 -15.35 3.99 5.57
N ALA A 333 -16.30 3.82 6.48
CA ALA A 333 -17.05 2.57 6.66
C ALA A 333 -18.13 2.31 5.59
N VAL A 334 -18.41 3.30 4.74
CA VAL A 334 -19.37 3.18 3.62
C VAL A 334 -18.65 2.63 2.38
N PRO A 335 -19.36 2.04 1.41
CA PRO A 335 -18.75 1.65 0.13
C PRO A 335 -18.05 2.84 -0.55
N SER A 336 -16.91 2.58 -1.18
CA SER A 336 -16.19 3.62 -1.92
C SER A 336 -17.01 4.04 -3.15
N PRO A 337 -17.21 5.35 -3.40
CA PRO A 337 -17.86 5.84 -4.61
C PRO A 337 -16.93 5.80 -5.83
N ASN A 338 -15.64 5.49 -5.64
CA ASN A 338 -14.64 5.55 -6.70
C ASN A 338 -14.73 4.39 -7.69
N TRP A 339 -15.36 3.28 -7.26
CA TRP A 339 -15.50 2.09 -8.07
C TRP A 339 -16.90 1.48 -7.96
N SER A 340 -17.27 0.68 -8.96
CA SER A 340 -18.51 -0.09 -8.97
C SER A 340 -18.36 -1.37 -9.78
N VAL A 341 -19.30 -2.29 -9.64
CA VAL A 341 -19.41 -3.45 -10.55
C VAL A 341 -20.14 -3.01 -11.81
N LEU A 342 -19.62 -3.40 -12.97
CA LEU A 342 -20.25 -3.15 -14.25
C LEU A 342 -21.47 -4.06 -14.45
N GLU A 343 -22.62 -3.45 -14.74
CA GLU A 343 -23.87 -4.15 -15.04
C GLU A 343 -23.75 -5.01 -16.30
N GLU A 344 -24.42 -6.15 -16.31
CA GLU A 344 -24.36 -7.12 -17.41
C GLU A 344 -24.76 -6.54 -18.77
N SER A 345 -25.76 -5.65 -18.80
CA SER A 345 -26.24 -4.97 -20.00
C SER A 345 -25.23 -4.02 -20.63
N GLN A 346 -24.25 -3.55 -19.86
CA GLN A 346 -23.22 -2.62 -20.28
C GLN A 346 -21.89 -3.32 -20.58
N ARG A 347 -21.80 -4.63 -20.36
CA ARG A 347 -20.56 -5.38 -20.61
C ARG A 347 -20.34 -5.52 -22.11
N ILE A 348 -19.09 -5.37 -22.53
CA ILE A 348 -18.68 -5.77 -23.87
C ILE A 348 -18.90 -7.28 -24.03
N GLU A 349 -19.23 -7.70 -25.24
CA GLU A 349 -19.27 -9.11 -25.58
C GLU A 349 -17.88 -9.74 -25.46
N CYS A 350 -17.87 -11.07 -25.27
CA CYS A 350 -16.64 -11.83 -25.15
C CYS A 350 -15.73 -11.53 -26.35
N PHE A 351 -14.52 -11.00 -26.11
CA PHE A 351 -13.62 -10.60 -27.18
C PHE A 351 -12.86 -11.82 -27.68
N GLU A 352 -12.98 -12.11 -28.98
CA GLU A 352 -12.28 -13.21 -29.63
C GLU A 352 -11.11 -12.68 -30.46
N ILE A 353 -9.89 -13.09 -30.12
CA ILE A 353 -8.70 -12.80 -30.93
C ILE A 353 -8.50 -13.95 -31.92
N ASN A 354 -8.80 -13.70 -33.20
CA ASN A 354 -8.48 -14.61 -34.29
C ASN A 354 -7.02 -14.41 -34.72
N GLU A 355 -6.18 -15.44 -34.60
CA GLU A 355 -4.79 -15.44 -35.07
C GLU A 355 -4.76 -15.44 -36.61
N SER A 356 -5.01 -14.28 -37.21
CA SER A 356 -4.56 -14.03 -38.58
C SER A 356 -3.06 -13.82 -38.49
N ILE A 357 -2.28 -14.77 -39.01
CA ILE A 357 -0.82 -14.67 -39.11
C ILE A 357 -0.53 -13.57 -40.13
N ASP A 358 -0.57 -12.31 -39.70
CA ASP A 358 0.07 -11.23 -40.44
C ASP A 358 1.55 -11.27 -40.06
N GLY A 359 2.27 -12.11 -40.80
CA GLY A 359 3.71 -12.03 -40.89
C GLY A 359 4.10 -10.66 -41.46
N ASN A 360 4.59 -9.77 -40.60
CA ASN A 360 5.54 -8.77 -41.05
C ASN A 360 6.51 -8.40 -39.91
N GLU A 361 7.66 -9.06 -39.92
CA GLU A 361 8.90 -8.49 -39.43
C GLU A 361 9.24 -7.25 -40.26
N ASN A 362 9.24 -6.07 -39.62
CA ASN A 362 9.98 -4.84 -39.93
C ASN A 362 9.23 -3.70 -39.24
N THR A 363 9.76 -2.77 -38.44
CA THR A 363 11.07 -2.12 -38.22
C THR A 363 10.82 -1.22 -36.98
N ARG A 364 11.72 -0.66 -36.18
CA ARG A 364 13.13 -0.31 -36.27
C ARG A 364 13.57 -0.08 -34.81
N THR A 365 14.59 -0.77 -34.36
CA THR A 365 15.42 -0.31 -33.25
C THR A 365 16.18 0.93 -33.70
N ASP A 366 16.09 2.00 -32.94
CA ASP A 366 17.19 2.94 -32.65
C ASP A 366 16.96 3.52 -31.25
#